data_AF-A0A2S8PD51-F1
#
_entry.id   AF-A0A2S8PD51-F1
#
_cell.length_a   1.000
_cell.length_b   1.000
_cell.length_c   1.000
_cell.angle_alpha   90.00
_cell.angle_beta   90.00
_cell.angle_gamma   90.00
#
_symmetry.space_group_name_H-M   'P 1'
#
loop_
_entity.id
_entity.type
_entity.pdbx_description
1 polymer ?
#
loop_
_entity_poly.entity_id
_entity_poly.type
_entity_poly.pdbx_seq_one_letter_code
_entity_poly.pdbx_strand_id
1 'polypeptide(L)'
;MKRKRRKYPLDSRHFIAVELIVSGDYGYGEIAEILGVNRRTLLRWRKRKDFDKELRKARGRRVEAIRKALGDRKRIKSSADIREYFTEIGFDVK
;
A
#
# COMPACT_ATOMS: atom_id res chain seq x y z
N MET A 1 -24.13 -19.41 -29.13
CA MET A 1 -23.36 -18.18 -28.82
C MET A 1 -23.17 -18.03 -27.30
N LYS A 2 -21.93 -17.99 -26.79
CA LYS A 2 -21.68 -17.74 -25.35
C LYS A 2 -21.93 -16.25 -25.05
N ARG A 3 -22.94 -15.93 -24.22
CA ARG A 3 -23.22 -14.55 -23.79
C ARG A 3 -21.96 -13.95 -23.14
N LYS A 4 -21.48 -12.81 -23.66
CA LYS A 4 -20.35 -12.06 -23.10
C LYS A 4 -20.78 -11.55 -21.71
N ARG A 5 -20.26 -12.17 -20.63
CA ARG A 5 -20.61 -11.77 -19.26
C ARG A 5 -20.26 -10.29 -19.06
N ARG A 6 -21.24 -9.50 -18.62
CA ARG A 6 -21.09 -8.06 -18.32
C ARG A 6 -19.96 -7.91 -17.29
N LYS A 7 -18.88 -7.20 -17.65
CA LYS A 7 -17.76 -6.94 -16.75
C LYS A 7 -18.16 -5.77 -15.87
N TYR A 8 -18.48 -6.03 -14.60
CA TYR A 8 -18.75 -4.96 -13.65
C TYR A 8 -17.46 -4.16 -13.39
N PRO A 9 -17.53 -2.82 -13.33
CA PRO A 9 -16.39 -1.99 -12.96
C PRO A 9 -15.88 -2.34 -11.55
N LEU A 10 -14.71 -1.81 -11.19
CA LEU A 10 -14.23 -1.92 -9.82
C LEU A 10 -15.12 -1.08 -8.89
N ASP A 11 -15.45 -1.63 -7.74
CA ASP A 11 -16.21 -1.02 -6.66
C ASP A 11 -15.32 -0.78 -5.43
N SER A 12 -15.90 -0.20 -4.37
CA SER A 12 -15.20 0.12 -3.13
C SER A 12 -14.46 -1.08 -2.51
N ARG A 13 -15.01 -2.29 -2.60
CA ARG A 13 -14.37 -3.49 -2.04
C ARG A 13 -13.10 -3.85 -2.80
N HIS A 14 -13.06 -3.61 -4.11
CA HIS A 14 -11.83 -3.82 -4.89
C HIS A 14 -10.72 -2.87 -4.44
N PHE A 15 -11.04 -1.60 -4.20
CA PHE A 15 -10.05 -0.62 -3.76
C PHE A 15 -9.55 -0.91 -2.34
N ILE A 16 -10.44 -1.27 -1.41
CA ILE A 16 -10.05 -1.69 -0.05
C ILE A 16 -9.15 -2.93 -0.11
N ALA A 17 -9.50 -3.92 -0.95
CA ALA A 17 -8.67 -5.11 -1.16
C ALA A 17 -7.25 -4.75 -1.66
N VAL A 18 -7.14 -3.80 -2.60
CA VAL A 18 -5.86 -3.35 -3.12
C VAL A 18 -4.97 -2.78 -2.01
N GLU A 19 -5.52 -1.88 -1.19
CA GLU A 19 -4.75 -1.26 -0.10
C GLU A 19 -4.34 -2.29 0.96
N LEU A 20 -5.23 -3.21 1.35
CA LEU A 20 -4.89 -4.30 2.28
C LEU A 20 -3.80 -5.22 1.71
N ILE A 21 -3.85 -5.58 0.42
CA ILE A 21 -2.79 -6.39 -0.20
C ILE A 21 -1.45 -5.64 -0.24
N VAL A 22 -1.48 -4.33 -0.48
CA VAL A 22 -0.27 -3.48 -0.53
C VAL A 22 0.31 -3.23 0.85
N SER A 23 -0.53 -3.21 1.89
CA SER A 23 -0.08 -3.10 3.28
C SER A 23 0.85 -4.26 3.66
N GLY A 24 0.48 -5.47 3.24
CA GLY A 24 1.19 -6.70 3.60
C GLY A 24 0.86 -7.21 5.01
N ASP A 25 0.00 -6.51 5.75
CA ASP A 25 -0.31 -6.81 7.15
C ASP A 25 -1.24 -8.03 7.30
N TYR A 26 -1.92 -8.42 6.23
CA TYR A 26 -2.93 -9.48 6.23
C TYR A 26 -2.69 -10.49 5.11
N GLY A 27 -2.96 -11.76 5.39
CA GLY A 27 -3.05 -12.81 4.40
C GLY A 27 -4.33 -12.74 3.57
N TYR A 28 -4.35 -13.40 2.40
CA TYR A 28 -5.53 -13.40 1.52
C TYR A 28 -6.81 -14.00 2.13
N GLY A 29 -6.68 -14.86 3.16
CA GLY A 29 -7.83 -15.38 3.90
C GLY A 29 -8.50 -14.28 4.73
N GLU A 30 -7.71 -13.63 5.57
CA GLU A 30 -8.15 -12.52 6.43
C GLU A 30 -8.69 -11.35 5.61
N ILE A 31 -8.03 -10.97 4.52
CA ILE A 31 -8.53 -9.92 3.62
C ILE A 31 -9.91 -10.28 3.06
N ALA A 32 -10.14 -11.56 2.72
CA ALA A 32 -11.42 -12.00 2.20
C ALA A 32 -12.52 -11.94 3.27
N GLU A 33 -12.19 -12.31 4.51
CA GLU A 33 -13.08 -12.20 5.68
C GLU A 33 -13.44 -10.74 5.98
N ILE A 34 -12.45 -9.85 6.06
CA ILE A 34 -12.64 -8.40 6.27
C ILE A 34 -13.61 -7.80 5.23
N LEU A 35 -13.51 -8.25 3.98
CA LEU A 35 -14.34 -7.76 2.87
C LEU A 35 -15.68 -8.48 2.72
N GLY A 36 -15.95 -9.50 3.54
CA GLY A 36 -17.15 -10.33 3.44
C GLY A 36 -17.26 -11.04 2.09
N VAL A 37 -16.16 -11.53 1.54
CA VAL A 37 -16.11 -12.26 0.26
C VAL A 37 -15.40 -13.59 0.40
N ASN A 38 -15.68 -14.54 -0.50
CA ASN A 38 -14.93 -15.79 -0.52
C ASN A 38 -13.48 -15.56 -0.99
N ARG A 39 -12.50 -16.26 -0.43
CA ARG A 39 -11.09 -16.24 -0.87
C ARG A 39 -10.94 -16.48 -2.38
N ARG A 40 -11.74 -17.38 -2.98
CA ARG A 40 -11.77 -17.60 -4.44
C ARG A 40 -12.21 -16.35 -5.22
N THR A 41 -13.09 -15.53 -4.67
CA THR A 41 -13.51 -14.25 -5.26
C THR A 41 -12.35 -13.27 -5.31
N LEU A 42 -11.60 -13.14 -4.21
CA LEU A 42 -10.40 -12.29 -4.15
C LEU A 42 -9.33 -12.76 -5.14
N LEU A 43 -9.07 -14.08 -5.23
CA LEU A 43 -8.15 -14.65 -6.22
C LEU A 43 -8.61 -14.42 -7.66
N ARG A 44 -9.93 -14.39 -7.91
CA ARG A 44 -10.48 -14.05 -9.23
C ARG A 44 -10.28 -12.57 -9.55
N TRP A 45 -10.47 -11.67 -8.57
CA TRP A 45 -10.21 -10.24 -8.76
C TRP A 45 -8.75 -9.99 -9.14
N ARG A 46 -7.81 -10.65 -8.46
CA ARG A 46 -6.37 -10.66 -8.76
C ARG A 46 -6.00 -11.02 -10.21
N LYS A 47 -6.85 -11.77 -10.91
CA LYS A 47 -6.63 -12.15 -12.32
C LYS A 47 -7.19 -11.12 -13.31
N ARG A 48 -7.95 -10.13 -12.85
CA ARG A 48 -8.51 -9.08 -13.71
C ARG A 48 -7.47 -8.00 -13.99
N LYS A 49 -7.34 -7.59 -15.26
CA LYS A 49 -6.38 -6.56 -15.69
C LYS A 49 -6.58 -5.18 -15.05
N ASP A 50 -7.83 -4.78 -14.81
CA ASP A 50 -8.18 -3.52 -14.15
C ASP A 50 -7.80 -3.53 -12.67
N PHE A 51 -8.04 -4.64 -11.98
CA PHE A 51 -7.60 -4.81 -10.59
C PHE A 51 -6.07 -4.81 -10.48
N ASP A 52 -5.39 -5.54 -11.37
CA ASP A 52 -3.92 -5.59 -11.40
C ASP A 52 -3.30 -4.21 -11.70
N LYS A 53 -3.93 -3.42 -12.58
CA LYS A 53 -3.52 -2.04 -12.86
C LYS A 53 -3.56 -1.17 -11.59
N GLU A 54 -4.65 -1.23 -10.83
CA GLU A 54 -4.76 -0.47 -9.58
C GLU A 54 -3.79 -0.99 -8.51
N LEU A 55 -3.56 -2.30 -8.44
CA LEU A 55 -2.57 -2.88 -7.54
C LEU A 55 -1.15 -2.38 -7.82
N ARG A 56 -0.76 -2.30 -9.10
CA ARG A 56 0.56 -1.76 -9.50
C ARG A 56 0.69 -0.28 -9.15
N LYS A 57 -0.35 0.52 -9.39
CA LYS A 57 -0.36 1.94 -9.00
C LYS A 57 -0.21 2.10 -7.50
N ALA A 58 -0.97 1.35 -6.70
CA ALA A 58 -0.91 1.42 -5.24
C ALA A 58 0.48 1.03 -4.71
N ARG A 59 1.11 -0.02 -5.26
CA ARG A 59 2.51 -0.36 -4.96
C ARG A 59 3.47 0.77 -5.29
N GLY A 60 3.33 1.39 -6.46
CA GLY A 60 4.13 2.55 -6.86
C GLY A 60 4.00 3.71 -5.88
N ARG A 61 2.76 4.06 -5.49
CA ARG A 61 2.51 5.10 -4.47
C ARG A 61 3.20 4.79 -3.14
N ARG A 62 3.14 3.53 -2.67
CA ARG A 62 3.77 3.13 -1.41
C ARG A 62 5.29 3.21 -1.47
N VAL A 63 5.90 2.76 -2.56
CA VAL A 63 7.36 2.88 -2.76
C VAL A 63 7.78 4.35 -2.79
N GLU A 64 7.06 5.21 -3.50
CA GLU A 64 7.37 6.64 -3.56
C GLU A 64 7.22 7.31 -2.19
N ALA A 65 6.18 6.96 -1.43
CA ALA A 65 6.01 7.46 -0.06
C ALA A 65 7.16 7.04 0.86
N ILE A 66 7.61 5.78 0.76
CA ILE A 66 8.78 5.29 1.51
C ILE A 66 10.04 6.02 1.07
N ARG A 67 10.27 6.17 -0.24
CA ARG A 67 11.42 6.89 -0.79
C ARG A 67 11.47 8.34 -0.31
N LYS A 68 10.33 9.04 -0.31
CA LYS A 68 10.22 10.40 0.22
C LYS A 68 10.55 10.44 1.70
N ALA A 69 9.94 9.56 2.51
CA ALA A 69 10.22 9.48 3.94
C ALA A 69 11.71 9.18 4.25
N LEU A 70 12.35 8.32 3.46
CA LEU A 70 13.78 8.02 3.58
C LEU A 70 14.68 9.17 3.06
N GLY A 71 14.25 9.86 2.00
CA GLY A 71 14.94 11.02 1.45
C GLY A 71 14.92 12.21 2.41
N ASP A 72 13.80 12.40 3.10
CA ASP A 72 13.65 13.38 4.18
C ASP A 72 14.57 13.01 5.36
N ARG A 73 14.71 11.72 5.71
CA ARG A 73 15.69 11.25 6.71
C ARG A 73 17.15 11.46 6.29
N LYS A 74 17.48 11.30 5.00
CA LYS A 74 18.83 11.55 4.45
C LYS A 74 19.19 13.03 4.34
N ARG A 75 18.27 13.94 4.68
CA ARG A 75 18.51 15.39 4.65
C ARG A 75 19.30 15.89 5.86
N ILE A 76 19.59 15.02 6.84
CA ILE A 76 20.65 15.20 7.85
C ILE A 76 21.99 14.99 7.13
N LYS A 77 22.64 16.09 6.75
CA LYS A 77 23.84 16.10 5.89
C LYS A 77 25.12 16.40 6.66
N SER A 78 25.03 16.81 7.92
CA SER A 78 26.20 17.12 8.75
C SER A 78 26.02 16.67 10.20
N SER A 79 27.12 16.54 10.94
CA SER A 79 27.10 16.32 12.39
C SER A 79 26.46 17.47 13.17
N ALA A 80 26.32 18.65 12.57
CA ALA A 80 25.60 19.78 13.14
C ALA A 80 24.07 19.56 13.09
N ASP A 81 23.55 19.03 11.99
CA ASP A 81 22.11 18.74 11.81
C ASP A 81 21.62 17.67 12.81
N ILE A 82 22.52 16.76 13.20
CA ILE A 82 22.26 15.73 14.22
C ILE A 82 22.10 16.38 15.60
N ARG A 83 22.97 17.33 15.96
CA ARG A 83 22.92 18.03 17.26
C ARG A 83 21.66 18.89 17.38
N GLU A 84 21.29 19.57 16.30
CA GLU A 84 20.08 20.40 16.27
C GLU A 84 18.82 19.54 16.45
N TYR A 85 18.74 18.40 15.75
CA TYR A 85 17.66 17.41 15.92
C TYR A 85 17.59 16.81 17.34
N PHE A 86 18.73 16.45 17.95
CA PHE A 86 18.75 15.92 19.31
C PHE A 86 18.41 16.98 20.38
N THR A 87 18.77 18.25 20.13
CA THR A 87 18.43 19.37 21.02
C THR A 87 16.94 19.71 20.95
N GLU A 88 16.32 19.70 19.76
CA GLU A 88 14.88 19.93 19.57
C GLU A 88 14.00 18.87 20.25
N ILE A 89 14.48 17.63 20.37
CA ILE A 89 13.76 16.53 21.05
C ILE A 89 14.18 16.34 22.52
N GLY A 90 15.01 17.25 23.08
CA GLY A 90 15.36 17.30 24.50
C GLY A 90 16.45 16.33 24.96
N PHE A 91 17.29 15.83 24.06
CA PHE A 91 18.45 15.00 24.39
C PHE A 91 19.75 15.81 24.27
N ASP A 92 20.38 16.11 25.41
CA ASP A 92 21.68 16.78 25.47
C ASP A 92 22.81 15.79 25.17
N VAL A 93 23.62 16.08 24.13
CA VAL A 93 24.74 15.23 23.70
C VAL A 93 26.03 15.93 24.13
N LYS A 94 26.58 15.53 25.30
CA LYS A 94 27.88 15.99 25.80
C LYS A 94 29.05 15.60 24.88
#